data_AF-A0A934G2B1-F1
#
_entry.id   AF-A0A934G2B1-F1
#
_cell.length_a   1.000
_cell.length_b   1.000
_cell.length_c   1.000
_cell.angle_alpha   90.00
_cell.angle_beta   90.00
_cell.angle_gamma   90.00
#
_symmetry.space_group_name_H-M   'P 1'
#
loop_
_entity.id
_entity.type
_entity.pdbx_description
1 polymer ?
#
loop_
_entity_poly.entity_id
_entity_poly.type
_entity_poly.pdbx_seq_one_letter_code
_entity_poly.pdbx_strand_id
1 'polypeptide(L)'
;MSDPQNDYARQQILIAALRDPRRYPHAAHSVQLIETHISWVLLAGDYAYKIKKAIDLGFLDYTRLDARRFYCGEEIRLNRRTAPDIYLDTVAIGGSLEKPEFGAQPAFEYAVKMRRFDSAGLMGDLLRRGKISAQQTDRLAAGIARFHASLPAADAGSSFGTAASVKAAAMQNFGQLRALLTAKADRESIAALEASTEAEFADCREIFETRRRQGFVRECHGDLHLGNIVLIGDELVPFDGIEFNPALRWIDVMDEIAFSVMDLLHRDHPGEAWRLLNAWLEAGGDYGGLSVLRFYLAYRAAVRAKVCAIRAGQADISRHAQSGELAACRRYLALARQCLGQYRPALIITHGLPGSGKTTFSQLALQRMGAIRIRSDVERKRLFGLGALESSRPQAGNIYSPEATRQTYARLHELAGGIITAGFTAIVDAAFLRQDERDMFCRLAQGLAVPFAIASLHADDSKLRERLRQRRNDASEADVAVLEMLQAGQQPLSARDLARSVEFTTEEAPDSKANRQAWDKLARLSGSA
;
A
#
# COMPACT_ATOMS: atom_id res chain seq x y z
N MET A 1 -7.03 -15.51 41.93
CA MET A 1 -6.66 -15.75 40.53
C MET A 1 -7.93 -16.25 39.85
N SER A 2 -8.53 -15.47 38.95
CA SER A 2 -9.72 -15.92 38.21
C SER A 2 -9.30 -16.97 37.20
N ASP A 3 -10.12 -18.02 37.06
CA ASP A 3 -9.97 -19.04 36.04
C ASP A 3 -10.29 -18.42 34.66
N PRO A 4 -9.36 -18.41 33.68
CA PRO A 4 -9.60 -17.81 32.37
C PRO A 4 -10.83 -18.37 31.65
N GLN A 5 -11.14 -19.66 31.87
CA GLN A 5 -12.32 -20.30 31.29
C GLN A 5 -13.62 -19.72 31.86
N ASN A 6 -13.59 -19.33 33.14
CA ASN A 6 -14.69 -18.68 33.84
C ASN A 6 -14.90 -17.24 33.35
N ASP A 7 -13.81 -16.50 33.08
CA ASP A 7 -13.91 -15.11 32.61
C ASP A 7 -14.49 -15.01 31.19
N TYR A 8 -14.16 -15.94 30.28
CA TYR A 8 -14.80 -15.99 28.96
C TYR A 8 -16.30 -16.34 29.04
N ALA A 9 -16.68 -17.32 29.86
CA ALA A 9 -18.09 -17.66 30.08
C ALA A 9 -18.89 -16.48 30.68
N ARG A 10 -18.29 -15.74 31.63
CA ARG A 10 -18.86 -14.50 32.17
C ARG A 10 -19.07 -13.44 31.09
N GLN A 11 -18.11 -13.30 30.16
CA GLN A 11 -18.29 -12.39 29.02
C GLN A 11 -19.46 -12.82 28.13
N GLN A 12 -19.72 -14.11 27.91
CA GLN A 12 -20.87 -14.54 27.11
C GLN A 12 -22.20 -14.09 27.74
N ILE A 13 -22.33 -14.12 29.06
CA ILE A 13 -23.50 -13.59 29.79
C ILE A 13 -23.62 -12.08 29.57
N LEU A 14 -22.51 -11.35 29.74
CA LEU A 14 -22.46 -9.90 29.50
C LEU A 14 -22.88 -9.55 28.06
N ILE A 15 -22.31 -10.23 27.06
CA ILE A 15 -22.60 -9.97 25.65
C ILE A 15 -24.07 -10.30 25.34
N ALA A 16 -24.62 -11.38 25.90
CA ALA A 16 -26.04 -11.69 25.76
C ALA A 16 -26.92 -10.58 26.34
N ALA A 17 -26.59 -10.05 27.53
CA ALA A 17 -27.32 -8.95 28.15
C ALA A 17 -27.22 -7.64 27.34
N LEU A 18 -26.03 -7.33 26.80
CA LEU A 18 -25.80 -6.15 25.96
C LEU A 18 -26.50 -6.22 24.59
N ARG A 19 -27.12 -7.34 24.20
CA ARG A 19 -27.98 -7.37 23.00
C ARG A 19 -29.34 -6.69 23.22
N ASP A 20 -29.71 -6.38 24.46
CA ASP A 20 -30.90 -5.59 24.77
C ASP A 20 -30.65 -4.10 24.46
N PRO A 21 -31.37 -3.49 23.50
CA PRO A 21 -31.14 -2.09 23.12
C PRO A 21 -31.36 -1.09 24.26
N ARG A 22 -32.11 -1.47 25.31
CA ARG A 22 -32.37 -0.62 26.49
C ARG A 22 -31.14 -0.47 27.41
N ARG A 23 -30.05 -1.20 27.16
CA ARG A 23 -28.80 -1.11 27.94
C ARG A 23 -27.88 0.02 27.50
N TYR A 24 -28.21 0.71 26.42
CA TYR A 24 -27.38 1.76 25.85
C TYR A 24 -27.82 3.14 26.33
N PRO A 25 -26.87 4.07 26.59
CA PRO A 25 -27.17 5.42 27.06
C PRO A 25 -27.75 6.34 25.96
N HIS A 26 -27.90 5.83 24.74
CA HIS A 26 -28.44 6.52 23.58
C HIS A 26 -29.52 5.66 22.94
N ALA A 27 -30.32 6.25 22.05
CA ALA A 27 -31.31 5.49 21.29
C ALA A 27 -30.64 4.37 20.47
N ALA A 28 -31.13 3.14 20.65
CA ALA A 28 -30.79 1.99 19.85
C ALA A 28 -32.07 1.18 19.63
N HIS A 29 -32.42 0.90 18.37
CA HIS A 29 -33.62 0.12 18.03
C HIS A 29 -33.33 -1.39 18.04
N SER A 30 -32.11 -1.76 17.66
CA SER A 30 -31.61 -3.12 17.66
C SER A 30 -30.10 -3.12 17.93
N VAL A 31 -29.60 -4.27 18.38
CA VAL A 31 -28.17 -4.49 18.62
C VAL A 31 -27.71 -5.69 17.81
N GLN A 32 -26.81 -5.47 16.86
CA GLN A 32 -26.19 -6.54 16.09
C GLN A 32 -24.86 -6.90 16.73
N LEU A 33 -24.66 -8.20 16.98
CA LEU A 33 -23.37 -8.73 17.43
C LEU A 33 -22.55 -9.18 16.21
N ILE A 34 -21.32 -8.70 16.13
CA ILE A 34 -20.28 -9.22 15.24
C ILE A 34 -19.19 -9.79 16.12
N GLU A 35 -18.87 -11.07 15.91
CA GLU A 35 -17.80 -11.75 16.64
C GLU A 35 -16.54 -11.81 15.78
N THR A 36 -15.41 -11.39 16.35
CA THR A 36 -14.08 -11.53 15.73
C THR A 36 -13.25 -12.56 16.48
N HIS A 37 -12.02 -12.81 16.02
CA HIS A 37 -11.12 -13.78 16.67
C HIS A 37 -10.76 -13.37 18.11
N ILE A 38 -10.72 -12.06 18.40
CA ILE A 38 -10.24 -11.51 19.68
C ILE A 38 -11.19 -10.51 20.33
N SER A 39 -12.36 -10.26 19.74
CA SER A 39 -13.31 -9.25 20.25
C SER A 39 -14.77 -9.58 19.91
N TRP A 40 -15.66 -8.97 20.69
CA TRP A 40 -17.08 -8.84 20.44
C TRP A 40 -17.35 -7.40 20.00
N VAL A 41 -18.07 -7.19 18.89
CA VAL A 41 -18.45 -5.86 18.41
C VAL A 41 -19.97 -5.75 18.40
N LEU A 42 -20.51 -4.88 19.23
CA LEU A 42 -21.95 -4.62 19.35
C LEU A 42 -22.30 -3.33 18.60
N LEU A 43 -23.05 -3.45 17.51
CA LEU A 43 -23.54 -2.31 16.74
C LEU A 43 -24.89 -1.87 17.30
N ALA A 44 -24.95 -0.68 17.90
CA ALA A 44 -26.13 -0.16 18.59
C ALA A 44 -26.39 1.30 18.14
N GLY A 45 -27.43 1.52 17.33
CA GLY A 45 -27.71 2.83 16.75
C GLY A 45 -26.53 3.36 15.93
N ASP A 46 -26.09 4.59 16.24
CA ASP A 46 -24.97 5.29 15.60
C ASP A 46 -23.59 4.88 16.11
N TYR A 47 -23.53 3.97 17.09
CA TYR A 47 -22.30 3.58 17.75
C TYR A 47 -22.01 2.08 17.61
N ALA A 48 -20.74 1.74 17.75
CA ALA A 48 -20.25 0.39 17.91
C ALA A 48 -19.44 0.29 19.21
N TYR A 49 -19.55 -0.84 19.91
CA TYR A 49 -18.83 -1.09 21.15
C TYR A 49 -18.02 -2.37 20.98
N LYS A 50 -16.69 -2.25 20.99
CA LYS A 50 -15.76 -3.39 20.86
C LYS A 50 -15.25 -3.80 22.24
N ILE A 51 -15.61 -5.01 22.67
CA ILE A 51 -15.19 -5.63 23.92
C ILE A 51 -14.17 -6.72 23.59
N LYS A 52 -13.00 -6.67 24.25
CA LYS A 52 -11.92 -7.64 24.03
C LYS A 52 -12.27 -8.97 24.69
N LYS A 53 -12.09 -10.08 23.98
CA LYS A 53 -12.36 -11.43 24.52
C LYS A 53 -11.36 -11.74 25.64
N ALA A 54 -11.81 -12.30 26.75
CA ALA A 54 -10.97 -12.74 27.86
C ALA A 54 -10.28 -14.07 27.49
N ILE A 55 -9.28 -13.98 26.62
CA ILE A 55 -8.55 -15.13 26.07
C ILE A 55 -7.04 -14.85 26.04
N ASP A 56 -6.25 -15.93 26.02
CA ASP A 56 -4.83 -15.91 25.73
C ASP A 56 -4.59 -16.76 24.46
N LEU A 57 -3.96 -16.15 23.46
CA LEU A 57 -3.61 -16.78 22.18
C LEU A 57 -2.08 -16.93 22.00
N GLY A 58 -1.30 -16.70 23.05
CA GLY A 58 0.17 -16.76 23.08
C GLY A 58 0.87 -15.55 22.44
N PHE A 59 0.25 -14.93 21.43
CA PHE A 59 0.70 -13.64 20.87
C PHE A 59 -0.06 -12.44 21.46
N LEU A 60 -1.04 -12.72 22.32
CA LEU A 60 -1.95 -11.76 22.92
C LEU A 60 -2.57 -12.36 24.19
N ASP A 61 -2.55 -11.62 25.29
CA ASP A 61 -3.20 -11.98 26.56
C ASP A 61 -4.18 -10.87 26.99
N TYR A 62 -5.47 -11.20 26.96
CA TYR A 62 -6.59 -10.37 27.41
C TYR A 62 -7.33 -10.99 28.61
N THR A 63 -6.76 -11.97 29.28
CA THR A 63 -7.41 -12.68 30.39
C THR A 63 -7.72 -11.75 31.57
N ARG A 64 -6.81 -10.80 31.86
CA ARG A 64 -6.99 -9.85 32.96
C ARG A 64 -7.76 -8.60 32.55
N LEU A 65 -8.60 -8.11 33.46
CA LEU A 65 -9.40 -6.89 33.26
C LEU A 65 -8.54 -5.64 33.03
N ASP A 66 -7.43 -5.50 33.77
CA ASP A 66 -6.51 -4.38 33.60
C ASP A 66 -5.79 -4.40 32.25
N ALA A 67 -5.45 -5.59 31.74
CA ALA A 67 -4.96 -5.75 30.37
C ALA A 67 -6.00 -5.32 29.34
N ARG A 68 -7.27 -5.74 29.48
CA ARG A 68 -8.35 -5.30 28.57
C ARG A 68 -8.56 -3.79 28.61
N ARG A 69 -8.52 -3.17 29.79
CA ARG A 69 -8.56 -1.70 29.93
C ARG A 69 -7.39 -1.04 29.19
N PHE A 70 -6.18 -1.51 29.43
CA PHE A 70 -4.96 -0.98 28.81
C PHE A 70 -5.06 -1.04 27.28
N TYR A 71 -5.41 -2.20 26.73
CA TYR A 71 -5.49 -2.34 25.27
C TYR A 71 -6.69 -1.62 24.65
N CYS A 72 -7.79 -1.36 25.38
CA CYS A 72 -8.82 -0.45 24.89
C CYS A 72 -8.26 0.97 24.73
N GLY A 73 -7.45 1.42 25.70
CA GLY A 73 -6.73 2.69 25.64
C GLY A 73 -5.73 2.76 24.48
N GLU A 74 -4.94 1.70 24.29
CA GLU A 74 -3.99 1.61 23.16
C GLU A 74 -4.71 1.64 21.80
N GLU A 75 -5.84 0.93 21.68
CA GLU A 75 -6.63 0.96 20.46
C GLU A 75 -7.14 2.37 20.13
N ILE A 76 -7.61 3.12 21.14
CA ILE A 76 -7.97 4.54 20.97
C ILE A 76 -6.75 5.38 20.58
N ARG A 77 -5.61 5.25 21.30
CA ARG A 77 -4.39 6.01 21.03
C ARG A 77 -3.89 5.81 19.60
N LEU A 78 -3.83 4.56 19.15
CA LEU A 78 -3.27 4.19 17.87
C LEU A 78 -4.19 4.53 16.70
N ASN A 79 -5.49 4.25 16.84
CA ASN A 79 -6.41 4.40 15.72
C ASN A 79 -6.95 5.81 15.54
N ARG A 80 -6.94 6.66 16.56
CA ARG A 80 -7.26 8.09 16.39
C ARG A 80 -6.26 8.83 15.50
N ARG A 81 -5.06 8.28 15.28
CA ARG A 81 -4.04 8.87 14.39
C ARG A 81 -4.51 8.92 12.94
N THR A 82 -5.34 7.96 12.51
CA THR A 82 -5.87 7.86 11.14
C THR A 82 -7.39 8.02 11.09
N ALA A 83 -8.11 7.63 12.14
CA ALA A 83 -9.58 7.61 12.19
C ALA A 83 -10.15 8.26 13.47
N PRO A 84 -9.85 9.55 13.76
CA PRO A 84 -10.28 10.21 14.99
C PRO A 84 -11.81 10.26 15.15
N ASP A 85 -12.55 10.35 14.05
CA ASP A 85 -14.02 10.39 14.08
C ASP A 85 -14.69 9.03 14.30
N ILE A 86 -13.93 7.94 14.10
CA ILE A 86 -14.38 6.56 14.37
C ILE A 86 -14.10 6.19 15.82
N TYR A 87 -12.93 6.51 16.37
CA TYR A 87 -12.51 6.04 17.71
C TYR A 87 -12.80 7.09 18.80
N LEU A 88 -13.91 6.90 19.52
CA LEU A 88 -14.49 7.94 20.38
C LEU A 88 -14.05 7.90 21.83
N ASP A 89 -14.01 6.74 22.49
CA ASP A 89 -13.55 6.66 23.89
C ASP A 89 -13.31 5.22 24.36
N THR A 90 -12.63 5.05 25.50
CA THR A 90 -12.68 3.82 26.29
C THR A 90 -13.73 3.96 27.38
N VAL A 91 -14.78 3.14 27.34
CA VAL A 91 -15.89 3.19 28.29
C VAL A 91 -15.82 2.03 29.28
N ALA A 92 -16.10 2.33 30.54
CA ALA A 92 -16.24 1.33 31.60
C ALA A 92 -17.62 0.67 31.54
N ILE A 93 -17.72 -0.59 31.95
CA ILE A 93 -18.98 -1.32 32.11
C ILE A 93 -19.03 -1.85 33.55
N GLY A 94 -20.02 -1.37 34.31
CA GLY A 94 -20.30 -1.79 35.68
C GLY A 94 -21.71 -2.38 35.80
N GLY A 95 -22.24 -2.44 37.03
CA GLY A 95 -23.53 -3.09 37.33
C GLY A 95 -23.37 -4.59 37.60
N SER A 96 -24.25 -5.42 37.03
CA SER A 96 -24.10 -6.89 37.02
C SER A 96 -23.94 -7.43 35.60
N LEU A 97 -23.56 -8.71 35.44
CA LEU A 97 -23.41 -9.33 34.12
C LEU A 97 -24.74 -9.36 33.35
N GLU A 98 -25.86 -9.53 34.04
CA GLU A 98 -27.22 -9.61 33.49
C GLU A 98 -27.86 -8.22 33.31
N LYS A 99 -27.36 -7.23 34.05
CA LYS A 99 -27.81 -5.83 33.99
C LYS A 99 -26.59 -4.91 33.89
N PRO A 100 -25.85 -4.96 32.77
CA PRO A 100 -24.67 -4.12 32.58
C PRO A 100 -25.08 -2.67 32.34
N GLU A 101 -24.25 -1.75 32.83
CA GLU A 101 -24.43 -0.30 32.68
C GLU A 101 -23.13 0.36 32.22
N PHE A 102 -23.18 1.08 31.10
CA PHE A 102 -22.03 1.85 30.60
C PHE A 102 -21.73 3.05 31.51
N GLY A 103 -20.46 3.25 31.83
CA GLY A 103 -19.97 4.32 32.71
C GLY A 103 -20.05 4.01 34.21
N ALA A 104 -20.75 2.93 34.61
CA ALA A 104 -20.89 2.56 36.01
C ALA A 104 -19.59 2.01 36.63
N GLN A 105 -19.45 2.18 37.95
CA GLN A 105 -18.32 1.71 38.75
C GLN A 105 -18.82 0.85 39.95
N PRO A 106 -18.03 -0.10 40.46
CA PRO A 106 -16.74 -0.55 39.92
C PRO A 106 -16.93 -1.27 38.57
N ALA A 107 -16.05 -0.96 37.61
CA ALA A 107 -16.07 -1.60 36.31
C ALA A 107 -15.64 -3.07 36.42
N PHE A 108 -16.40 -3.97 35.82
CA PHE A 108 -16.00 -5.36 35.64
C PHE A 108 -15.61 -5.68 34.19
N GLU A 109 -15.84 -4.75 33.25
CA GLU A 109 -15.40 -4.84 31.86
C GLU A 109 -15.16 -3.45 31.24
N TYR A 110 -14.44 -3.39 30.12
CA TYR A 110 -14.24 -2.19 29.32
C TYR A 110 -14.57 -2.42 27.85
N ALA A 111 -14.97 -1.36 27.15
CA ALA A 111 -15.21 -1.37 25.71
C ALA A 111 -14.58 -0.16 25.03
N VAL A 112 -14.17 -0.33 23.78
CA VAL A 112 -13.88 0.79 22.87
C VAL A 112 -15.21 1.26 22.29
N LYS A 113 -15.60 2.50 22.58
CA LYS A 113 -16.75 3.15 21.96
C LYS A 113 -16.31 3.78 20.64
N MET A 114 -17.00 3.42 19.58
CA MET A 114 -16.72 3.84 18.21
C MET A 114 -17.95 4.45 17.56
N ARG A 115 -17.76 5.36 16.61
CA ARG A 115 -18.81 5.75 15.66
C ARG A 115 -18.99 4.62 14.66
N ARG A 116 -20.22 4.15 14.51
CA ARG A 116 -20.56 3.13 13.52
C ARG A 116 -20.47 3.73 12.11
N PHE A 117 -20.02 2.93 11.16
CA PHE A 117 -20.09 3.21 9.73
C PHE A 117 -20.74 2.03 9.00
N ASP A 118 -21.16 2.27 7.75
CA ASP A 118 -21.70 1.22 6.90
C ASP A 118 -20.56 0.31 6.42
N SER A 119 -20.66 -1.01 6.67
CA SER A 119 -19.68 -1.98 6.22
C SER A 119 -19.59 -2.08 4.71
N ALA A 120 -20.63 -1.68 3.98
CA ALA A 120 -20.54 -1.52 2.53
C ALA A 120 -19.56 -0.41 2.12
N GLY A 121 -19.11 0.45 3.03
CA GLY A 121 -18.06 1.45 2.80
C GLY A 121 -16.64 0.89 2.78
N LEU A 122 -16.42 -0.39 3.11
CA LEU A 122 -15.08 -0.98 3.11
C LEU A 122 -14.45 -0.95 1.71
N MET A 123 -13.17 -0.60 1.62
CA MET A 123 -12.45 -0.42 0.36
C MET A 123 -12.50 -1.70 -0.50
N GLY A 124 -12.34 -2.86 0.13
CA GLY A 124 -12.50 -4.15 -0.53
C GLY A 124 -13.88 -4.39 -1.19
N ASP A 125 -14.95 -3.81 -0.64
CA ASP A 125 -16.32 -3.93 -1.17
C ASP A 125 -16.61 -2.85 -2.22
N LEU A 126 -16.02 -1.66 -2.08
CA LEU A 126 -16.08 -0.61 -3.09
C LEU A 126 -15.34 -1.02 -4.37
N LEU A 127 -14.18 -1.66 -4.26
CA LEU A 127 -13.41 -2.19 -5.41
C LEU A 127 -14.23 -3.17 -6.24
N ARG A 128 -14.84 -4.18 -5.59
CA ARG A 128 -15.69 -5.18 -6.26
C ARG A 128 -16.87 -4.57 -7.01
N ARG A 129 -17.33 -3.38 -6.60
CA ARG A 129 -18.44 -2.65 -7.23
C ARG A 129 -17.98 -1.55 -8.19
N GLY A 130 -16.68 -1.41 -8.44
CA GLY A 130 -16.12 -0.35 -9.28
C GLY A 130 -16.38 1.07 -8.75
N LYS A 131 -16.48 1.23 -7.41
CA LYS A 131 -16.84 2.49 -6.74
C LYS A 131 -15.65 3.23 -6.14
N ILE A 132 -14.43 2.88 -6.51
CA ILE A 132 -13.22 3.63 -6.12
C ILE A 132 -12.75 4.45 -7.30
N SER A 133 -12.64 5.75 -7.10
CA SER A 133 -12.07 6.64 -8.09
C SER A 133 -10.54 6.66 -8.01
N ALA A 134 -9.90 6.96 -9.13
CA ALA A 134 -8.46 7.12 -9.22
C ALA A 134 -7.92 8.20 -8.25
N GLN A 135 -8.70 9.28 -8.06
CA GLN A 135 -8.37 10.38 -7.15
C GLN A 135 -8.44 9.96 -5.67
N GLN A 136 -9.38 9.09 -5.29
CA GLN A 136 -9.43 8.55 -3.93
C GLN A 136 -8.21 7.67 -3.64
N THR A 137 -7.77 6.85 -4.60
CA THR A 137 -6.53 6.07 -4.47
C THR A 137 -5.29 6.96 -4.30
N ASP A 138 -5.18 8.05 -5.07
CA ASP A 138 -4.05 8.98 -4.95
C ASP A 138 -4.05 9.71 -3.61
N ARG A 139 -5.23 10.16 -3.14
CA ARG A 139 -5.39 10.81 -1.83
C ARG A 139 -5.01 9.87 -0.69
N LEU A 140 -5.47 8.62 -0.75
CA LEU A 140 -5.11 7.57 0.21
C LEU A 140 -3.59 7.35 0.24
N ALA A 141 -2.95 7.15 -0.92
CA ALA A 141 -1.51 6.94 -1.01
C ALA A 141 -0.71 8.13 -0.42
N ALA A 142 -1.09 9.36 -0.79
CA ALA A 142 -0.45 10.56 -0.26
C ALA A 142 -0.71 10.73 1.25
N GLY A 143 -1.91 10.36 1.73
CA GLY A 143 -2.26 10.34 3.15
C GLY A 143 -1.39 9.35 3.94
N ILE A 144 -1.21 8.13 3.44
CA ILE A 144 -0.35 7.11 4.03
C ILE A 144 1.12 7.59 4.05
N ALA A 145 1.62 8.18 2.95
CA ALA A 145 2.99 8.72 2.92
C ALA A 145 3.22 9.82 3.96
N ARG A 146 2.26 10.76 4.11
CA ARG A 146 2.31 11.79 5.16
C ARG A 146 2.22 11.20 6.56
N PHE A 147 1.33 10.23 6.76
CA PHE A 147 1.19 9.52 8.03
C PHE A 147 2.52 8.86 8.40
N HIS A 148 3.10 8.06 7.51
CA HIS A 148 4.41 7.45 7.70
C HIS A 148 5.47 8.49 8.08
N ALA A 149 5.60 9.58 7.31
CA ALA A 149 6.56 10.65 7.54
C ALA A 149 6.41 11.32 8.92
N SER A 150 5.18 11.39 9.46
CA SER A 150 4.88 11.98 10.76
C SER A 150 5.17 11.07 11.96
N LEU A 151 5.29 9.76 11.74
CA LEU A 151 5.51 8.79 12.82
C LEU A 151 6.95 8.81 13.35
N PRO A 152 7.15 8.53 14.65
CA PRO A 152 8.49 8.38 15.21
C PRO A 152 9.20 7.17 14.61
N ALA A 153 10.51 7.29 14.42
CA ALA A 153 11.37 6.15 14.13
C ALA A 153 11.51 5.25 15.36
N ALA A 154 11.70 3.95 15.14
CA ALA A 154 11.95 3.00 16.21
C ALA A 154 13.26 3.33 16.94
N ASP A 155 13.27 3.13 18.25
CA ASP A 155 14.47 3.32 19.07
C ASP A 155 15.61 2.43 18.56
N ALA A 156 16.81 2.99 18.46
CA ALA A 156 17.99 2.27 17.95
C ALA A 156 18.35 1.03 18.79
N GLY A 157 17.99 1.02 20.08
CA GLY A 157 18.17 -0.13 20.98
C GLY A 157 17.05 -1.17 20.92
N SER A 158 15.94 -0.88 20.23
CA SER A 158 14.83 -1.83 20.09
C SER A 158 15.17 -2.94 19.09
N SER A 159 14.56 -4.12 19.26
CA SER A 159 14.69 -5.24 18.31
C SER A 159 13.79 -5.10 17.08
N PHE A 160 12.93 -4.07 17.04
CA PHE A 160 11.95 -3.88 15.96
C PHE A 160 12.61 -3.62 14.62
N GLY A 161 12.07 -4.25 13.58
CA GLY A 161 12.52 -4.12 12.19
C GLY A 161 13.97 -4.56 11.94
N THR A 162 14.63 -5.24 12.89
CA THR A 162 15.92 -5.89 12.63
C THR A 162 15.73 -6.98 11.58
N ALA A 163 16.74 -7.23 10.75
CA ALA A 163 16.69 -8.26 9.73
C ALA A 163 16.37 -9.64 10.35
N ALA A 164 16.91 -9.92 11.54
CA ALA A 164 16.61 -11.12 12.31
C ALA A 164 15.12 -11.21 12.71
N SER A 165 14.52 -10.12 13.22
CA SER A 165 13.10 -10.10 13.58
C SER A 165 12.18 -10.28 12.37
N VAL A 166 12.50 -9.62 11.25
CA VAL A 166 11.75 -9.71 9.98
C VAL A 166 11.81 -11.14 9.45
N LYS A 167 12.99 -11.76 9.43
CA LYS A 167 13.16 -13.16 9.03
C LYS A 167 12.35 -14.09 9.92
N ALA A 168 12.48 -13.96 11.24
CA ALA A 168 11.79 -14.83 12.19
C ALA A 168 10.26 -14.77 11.99
N ALA A 169 9.72 -13.56 11.84
CA ALA A 169 8.29 -13.37 11.56
C ALA A 169 7.86 -13.99 10.23
N ALA A 170 8.66 -13.85 9.18
CA ALA A 170 8.37 -14.46 7.87
C ALA A 170 8.40 -15.99 7.94
N MET A 171 9.44 -16.57 8.55
CA MET A 171 9.63 -18.02 8.63
C MET A 171 8.60 -18.71 9.53
N GLN A 172 8.13 -18.03 10.59
CA GLN A 172 7.09 -18.56 11.47
C GLN A 172 5.80 -18.90 10.70
N ASN A 173 5.46 -18.13 9.67
CA ASN A 173 4.27 -18.38 8.85
C ASN A 173 4.31 -19.76 8.20
N PHE A 174 5.46 -20.19 7.69
CA PHE A 174 5.60 -21.49 7.03
C PHE A 174 5.47 -22.66 8.00
N GLY A 175 6.01 -22.52 9.22
CA GLY A 175 5.81 -23.52 10.28
C GLY A 175 4.33 -23.75 10.60
N GLN A 176 3.56 -22.66 10.72
CA GLN A 176 2.11 -22.73 10.99
C GLN A 176 1.32 -23.27 9.78
N LEU A 177 1.67 -22.85 8.56
CA LEU A 177 1.06 -23.35 7.33
C LEU A 177 1.29 -24.85 7.15
N ARG A 178 2.48 -25.38 7.44
CA ARG A 178 2.80 -26.82 7.38
C ARG A 178 2.00 -27.66 8.36
N ALA A 179 1.62 -27.10 9.50
CA ALA A 179 0.78 -27.77 10.49
C ALA A 179 -0.70 -27.85 10.03
N LEU A 180 -1.17 -26.85 9.30
CA LEU A 180 -2.58 -26.73 8.90
C LEU A 180 -2.89 -27.34 7.52
N LEU A 181 -1.96 -27.28 6.58
CA LEU A 181 -2.13 -27.81 5.22
C LEU A 181 -1.45 -29.16 5.06
N THR A 182 -2.25 -30.22 5.03
CA THR A 182 -1.74 -31.60 5.06
C THR A 182 -1.56 -32.24 3.69
N ALA A 183 -2.23 -31.73 2.64
CA ALA A 183 -2.15 -32.28 1.30
C ALA A 183 -0.73 -32.17 0.71
N LYS A 184 -0.29 -33.21 -0.02
CA LYS A 184 1.07 -33.30 -0.57
C LYS A 184 1.44 -32.08 -1.42
N ALA A 185 0.57 -31.67 -2.34
CA ALA A 185 0.80 -30.52 -3.21
C ALA A 185 0.93 -29.19 -2.44
N ASP A 186 0.16 -29.02 -1.36
CA ASP A 186 0.25 -27.82 -0.51
C ASP A 186 1.60 -27.79 0.21
N ARG A 187 2.06 -28.92 0.77
CA ARG A 187 3.37 -29.03 1.43
C ARG A 187 4.53 -28.75 0.48
N GLU A 188 4.49 -29.29 -0.74
CA GLU A 188 5.50 -29.03 -1.77
C GLU A 188 5.53 -27.54 -2.16
N SER A 189 4.35 -26.92 -2.33
CA SER A 189 4.27 -25.49 -2.62
C SER A 189 4.77 -24.62 -1.47
N ILE A 190 4.50 -24.98 -0.22
CA ILE A 190 5.02 -24.29 0.96
C ILE A 190 6.54 -24.39 1.00
N ALA A 191 7.11 -25.59 0.83
CA ALA A 191 8.56 -25.80 0.88
C ALA A 191 9.30 -24.99 -0.20
N ALA A 192 8.76 -24.97 -1.42
CA ALA A 192 9.32 -24.16 -2.51
C ALA A 192 9.27 -22.65 -2.18
N LEU A 193 8.14 -22.17 -1.66
CA LEU A 193 7.99 -20.76 -1.28
C LEU A 193 8.88 -20.37 -0.08
N GLU A 194 9.02 -21.25 0.91
CA GLU A 194 9.92 -21.08 2.06
C GLU A 194 11.37 -20.91 1.57
N ALA A 195 11.82 -21.78 0.66
CA ALA A 195 13.15 -21.67 0.05
C ALA A 195 13.35 -20.38 -0.77
N SER A 196 12.37 -19.97 -1.58
CA SER A 196 12.44 -18.69 -2.32
C SER A 196 12.44 -17.48 -1.39
N THR A 197 11.69 -17.53 -0.29
CA THR A 197 11.64 -16.44 0.70
C THR A 197 12.97 -16.32 1.45
N GLU A 198 13.61 -17.45 1.77
CA GLU A 198 14.93 -17.49 2.37
C GLU A 198 16.01 -16.92 1.44
N ALA A 199 15.96 -17.24 0.14
CA ALA A 199 16.87 -16.69 -0.86
C ALA A 199 16.69 -15.17 -1.00
N GLU A 200 15.46 -14.68 -1.16
CA GLU A 200 15.18 -13.24 -1.25
C GLU A 200 15.60 -12.50 0.03
N PHE A 201 15.41 -13.11 1.20
CA PHE A 201 15.88 -12.54 2.47
C PHE A 201 17.39 -12.35 2.49
N ALA A 202 18.16 -13.31 1.96
CA ALA A 202 19.62 -13.22 1.93
C ALA A 202 20.08 -11.96 1.17
N ASP A 203 19.43 -11.64 0.05
CA ASP A 203 19.69 -10.43 -0.75
C ASP A 203 19.22 -9.15 -0.03
N CYS A 204 18.13 -9.23 0.73
CA CYS A 204 17.56 -8.08 1.45
C CYS A 204 18.21 -7.77 2.81
N ARG A 205 19.00 -8.70 3.38
CA ARG A 205 19.41 -8.66 4.79
C ARG A 205 20.03 -7.33 5.23
N GLU A 206 21.05 -6.88 4.51
CA GLU A 206 21.74 -5.62 4.83
C GLU A 206 20.88 -4.38 4.51
N ILE A 207 19.92 -4.53 3.60
CA ILE A 207 18.98 -3.47 3.24
C ILE A 207 18.01 -3.24 4.41
N PHE A 208 17.48 -4.29 5.04
CA PHE A 208 16.64 -4.14 6.24
C PHE A 208 17.37 -3.38 7.36
N GLU A 209 18.63 -3.74 7.64
CA GLU A 209 19.41 -3.04 8.67
C GLU A 209 19.70 -1.60 8.29
N THR A 210 19.97 -1.33 7.01
CA THR A 210 20.17 0.04 6.51
C THR A 210 18.90 0.87 6.64
N ARG A 211 17.75 0.32 6.26
CA ARG A 211 16.45 0.99 6.37
C ARG A 211 16.09 1.28 7.81
N ARG A 212 16.35 0.34 8.73
CA ARG A 212 16.20 0.54 10.17
C ARG A 212 17.07 1.69 10.67
N ARG A 213 18.36 1.73 10.32
CA ARG A 213 19.27 2.84 10.69
C ARG A 213 18.84 4.19 10.12
N GLN A 214 18.20 4.20 8.94
CA GLN A 214 17.68 5.39 8.28
C GLN A 214 16.30 5.84 8.81
N GLY A 215 15.73 5.14 9.80
CA GLY A 215 14.46 5.52 10.43
C GLY A 215 13.21 5.17 9.61
N PHE A 216 13.30 4.16 8.74
CA PHE A 216 12.14 3.64 8.00
C PHE A 216 11.28 2.66 8.81
N VAL A 217 11.78 2.17 9.94
CA VAL A 217 10.97 1.38 10.90
C VAL A 217 10.26 2.33 11.84
N ARG A 218 8.91 2.31 11.84
CA ARG A 218 8.06 3.29 12.54
C ARG A 218 6.86 2.62 13.21
N GLU A 219 6.18 3.29 14.14
CA GLU A 219 4.94 2.79 14.79
C GLU A 219 3.72 2.92 13.85
N CYS A 220 3.76 2.17 12.77
CA CYS A 220 2.78 2.04 11.70
C CYS A 220 1.39 1.56 12.17
N HIS A 221 0.47 1.31 11.23
CA HIS A 221 -0.84 0.71 11.48
C HIS A 221 -0.74 -0.80 11.76
N GLY A 222 0.18 -1.51 11.10
CA GLY A 222 0.51 -2.91 11.31
C GLY A 222 -0.36 -3.91 10.53
N ASP A 223 -1.60 -3.52 10.19
CA ASP A 223 -2.57 -4.33 9.46
C ASP A 223 -3.31 -3.57 8.34
N LEU A 224 -2.56 -2.80 7.55
CA LEU A 224 -3.11 -1.90 6.52
C LEU A 224 -3.52 -2.66 5.23
N HIS A 225 -4.50 -3.56 5.32
CA HIS A 225 -5.13 -4.22 4.17
C HIS A 225 -6.51 -3.60 3.85
N LEU A 226 -7.11 -3.92 2.71
CA LEU A 226 -8.32 -3.23 2.20
C LEU A 226 -9.60 -3.46 3.03
N GLY A 227 -9.55 -4.37 4.00
CA GLY A 227 -10.63 -4.60 4.97
C GLY A 227 -10.57 -3.66 6.16
N ASN A 228 -9.44 -2.95 6.32
CA ASN A 228 -9.14 -1.99 7.36
C ASN A 228 -9.03 -0.57 6.78
N ILE A 229 -9.70 -0.34 5.65
CA ILE A 229 -9.82 0.97 5.00
C ILE A 229 -11.29 1.14 4.63
N VAL A 230 -11.90 2.24 5.07
CA VAL A 230 -13.33 2.52 4.86
C VAL A 230 -13.53 3.90 4.26
N LEU A 231 -14.50 4.05 3.35
CA LEU A 231 -14.93 5.35 2.84
C LEU A 231 -15.84 6.04 3.85
N ILE A 232 -15.39 7.18 4.37
CA ILE A 232 -16.18 8.07 5.23
C ILE A 232 -16.31 9.42 4.50
N GLY A 233 -17.55 9.77 4.13
CA GLY A 233 -17.78 10.88 3.22
C GLY A 233 -17.14 10.58 1.85
N ASP A 234 -16.13 11.34 1.47
CA ASP A 234 -15.35 11.14 0.22
C ASP A 234 -13.88 10.75 0.47
N GLU A 235 -13.52 10.40 1.72
CA GLU A 235 -12.15 10.04 2.09
C GLU A 235 -12.04 8.56 2.46
N LEU A 236 -10.99 7.91 1.97
CA LEU A 236 -10.61 6.55 2.37
C LEU A 236 -9.79 6.62 3.66
N VAL A 237 -10.31 6.03 4.73
CA VAL A 237 -9.80 6.17 6.10
C VAL A 237 -9.32 4.80 6.61
N PRO A 238 -8.01 4.64 6.89
CA PRO A 238 -7.48 3.49 7.61
C PRO A 238 -8.01 3.41 9.05
N PHE A 239 -8.46 2.22 9.47
CA PHE A 239 -8.99 1.95 10.80
C PHE A 239 -8.62 0.52 11.25
N ASP A 240 -8.69 0.22 12.54
CA ASP A 240 -8.43 -1.10 13.14
C ASP A 240 -6.97 -1.58 13.03
N GLY A 241 -6.03 -0.67 13.29
CA GLY A 241 -4.60 -0.95 13.46
C GLY A 241 -4.29 -1.70 14.75
N ILE A 242 -3.22 -2.50 14.73
CA ILE A 242 -2.88 -3.48 15.77
C ILE A 242 -2.43 -2.81 17.07
N GLU A 243 -3.23 -2.94 18.12
CA GLU A 243 -2.95 -2.44 19.46
C GLU A 243 -2.13 -3.41 20.32
N PHE A 244 -2.29 -4.71 20.10
CA PHE A 244 -1.91 -5.71 21.09
C PHE A 244 -0.47 -6.20 21.04
N ASN A 245 0.20 -6.08 19.88
CA ASN A 245 1.58 -6.52 19.74
C ASN A 245 2.41 -5.45 19.04
N PRO A 246 3.27 -4.73 19.78
CA PRO A 246 4.14 -3.70 19.22
C PRO A 246 4.99 -4.21 18.04
N ALA A 247 5.46 -5.46 18.07
CA ALA A 247 6.28 -6.00 16.99
C ALA A 247 5.55 -6.13 15.65
N LEU A 248 4.21 -6.11 15.63
CA LEU A 248 3.40 -6.15 14.41
C LEU A 248 3.12 -4.76 13.83
N ARG A 249 3.38 -3.68 14.59
CA ARG A 249 3.17 -2.29 14.16
C ARG A 249 4.44 -1.45 14.13
N TRP A 250 5.50 -1.83 14.84
CA TRP A 250 6.83 -1.26 14.68
C TRP A 250 7.54 -1.94 13.53
N ILE A 251 7.15 -1.55 12.32
CA ILE A 251 7.53 -2.19 11.06
C ILE A 251 8.10 -1.17 10.09
N ASP A 252 8.76 -1.67 9.06
CA ASP A 252 9.21 -0.85 7.93
C ASP A 252 8.00 -0.24 7.21
N VAL A 253 8.06 1.04 6.85
CA VAL A 253 7.00 1.71 6.09
C VAL A 253 6.73 1.07 4.72
N MET A 254 7.72 0.39 4.14
CA MET A 254 7.56 -0.40 2.93
C MET A 254 6.75 -1.68 3.17
N ASP A 255 6.89 -2.29 4.35
CA ASP A 255 6.07 -3.45 4.78
C ASP A 255 4.60 -3.05 4.93
N GLU A 256 4.35 -1.88 5.53
CA GLU A 256 2.99 -1.36 5.68
C GLU A 256 2.30 -1.15 4.32
N ILE A 257 2.93 -0.41 3.40
CA ILE A 257 2.31 -0.16 2.08
C ILE A 257 2.21 -1.43 1.24
N ALA A 258 3.17 -2.36 1.37
CA ALA A 258 3.14 -3.66 0.71
C ALA A 258 1.86 -4.44 1.05
N PHE A 259 1.30 -4.27 2.26
CA PHE A 259 0.08 -4.97 2.63
C PHE A 259 -1.12 -4.54 1.77
N SER A 260 -1.33 -3.24 1.58
CA SER A 260 -2.38 -2.72 0.71
C SER A 260 -2.15 -3.08 -0.76
N VAL A 261 -0.91 -2.98 -1.24
CA VAL A 261 -0.55 -3.35 -2.62
C VAL A 261 -0.79 -4.85 -2.87
N MET A 262 -0.36 -5.71 -1.96
CA MET A 262 -0.58 -7.15 -2.03
C MET A 262 -2.08 -7.49 -2.04
N ASP A 263 -2.90 -6.84 -1.20
CA ASP A 263 -4.33 -7.13 -1.14
C ASP A 263 -5.07 -6.65 -2.41
N LEU A 264 -4.60 -5.59 -3.07
CA LEU A 264 -5.08 -5.17 -4.40
C LEU A 264 -4.70 -6.20 -5.49
N LEU A 265 -3.45 -6.69 -5.47
CA LEU A 265 -3.00 -7.74 -6.40
C LEU A 265 -3.78 -9.05 -6.21
N HIS A 266 -4.05 -9.47 -4.96
CA HIS A 266 -4.83 -10.67 -4.67
C HIS A 266 -6.28 -10.61 -5.18
N ARG A 267 -6.83 -9.39 -5.30
CA ARG A 267 -8.20 -9.13 -5.75
C ARG A 267 -8.29 -8.87 -7.25
N ASP A 268 -7.24 -9.15 -8.00
CA ASP A 268 -7.17 -8.95 -9.45
C ASP A 268 -7.32 -7.46 -9.87
N HIS A 269 -6.83 -6.54 -9.03
CA HIS A 269 -6.78 -5.08 -9.28
C HIS A 269 -5.34 -4.55 -9.39
N PRO A 270 -4.51 -5.05 -10.32
CA PRO A 270 -3.11 -4.64 -10.43
C PRO A 270 -2.97 -3.16 -10.81
N GLY A 271 -3.86 -2.61 -11.64
CA GLY A 271 -3.80 -1.20 -12.03
C GLY A 271 -3.94 -0.26 -10.82
N GLU A 272 -4.83 -0.58 -9.89
CA GLU A 272 -4.98 0.15 -8.63
C GLU A 272 -3.79 -0.08 -7.70
N ALA A 273 -3.25 -1.31 -7.64
CA ALA A 273 -2.07 -1.64 -6.83
C ALA A 273 -0.86 -0.78 -7.20
N TRP A 274 -0.54 -0.72 -8.49
CA TRP A 274 0.59 0.04 -9.00
C TRP A 274 0.35 1.55 -8.96
N ARG A 275 -0.91 2.00 -9.11
CA ARG A 275 -1.26 3.40 -8.88
C ARG A 275 -1.02 3.82 -7.42
N LEU A 276 -1.51 3.03 -6.46
CA LEU A 276 -1.33 3.29 -5.04
C LEU A 276 0.15 3.37 -4.67
N LEU A 277 0.95 2.37 -5.10
CA LEU A 277 2.39 2.34 -4.82
C LEU A 277 3.11 3.54 -5.43
N ASN A 278 2.86 3.86 -6.72
CA ASN A 278 3.52 4.97 -7.38
C ASN A 278 3.13 6.33 -6.75
N ALA A 279 1.86 6.54 -6.41
CA ALA A 279 1.43 7.74 -5.72
C ALA A 279 2.07 7.87 -4.33
N TRP A 280 2.26 6.76 -3.61
CA TRP A 280 2.94 6.74 -2.32
C TRP A 280 4.44 7.03 -2.47
N LEU A 281 5.10 6.47 -3.48
CA LEU A 281 6.51 6.72 -3.81
C LEU A 281 6.73 8.17 -4.27
N GLU A 282 5.86 8.72 -5.11
CA GLU A 282 5.96 10.11 -5.55
C GLU A 282 5.77 11.09 -4.39
N ALA A 283 4.87 10.78 -3.44
CA ALA A 283 4.65 11.59 -2.25
C ALA A 283 5.80 11.46 -1.23
N GLY A 284 6.30 10.25 -0.96
CA GLY A 284 7.29 9.98 0.08
C GLY A 284 8.75 10.05 -0.39
N GLY A 285 9.04 9.60 -1.61
CA GLY A 285 10.38 9.53 -2.21
C GLY A 285 11.20 8.29 -1.87
N ASP A 286 10.61 7.31 -1.18
CA ASP A 286 11.27 6.08 -0.74
C ASP A 286 11.37 5.04 -1.86
N TYR A 287 11.98 5.42 -2.99
CA TYR A 287 12.28 4.49 -4.08
C TYR A 287 13.32 3.44 -3.67
N GLY A 288 14.19 3.76 -2.70
CA GLY A 288 15.18 2.81 -2.17
C GLY A 288 14.55 1.61 -1.46
N GLY A 289 13.35 1.76 -0.90
CA GLY A 289 12.62 0.64 -0.30
C GLY A 289 12.14 -0.42 -1.30
N LEU A 290 12.13 -0.14 -2.60
CA LEU A 290 11.72 -1.11 -3.60
C LEU A 290 12.56 -2.38 -3.54
N SER A 291 13.83 -2.28 -3.13
CA SER A 291 14.72 -3.42 -2.96
C SER A 291 14.27 -4.45 -1.92
N VAL A 292 13.29 -4.11 -1.06
CA VAL A 292 12.69 -5.05 -0.09
C VAL A 292 11.20 -5.29 -0.35
N LEU A 293 10.60 -4.63 -1.34
CA LEU A 293 9.16 -4.70 -1.60
C LEU A 293 8.72 -6.12 -1.98
N ARG A 294 9.48 -6.84 -2.81
CA ARG A 294 9.13 -8.20 -3.26
C ARG A 294 9.06 -9.17 -2.07
N PHE A 295 10.03 -9.08 -1.17
CA PHE A 295 10.01 -9.81 0.09
C PHE A 295 8.76 -9.48 0.91
N TYR A 296 8.43 -8.19 1.11
CA TYR A 296 7.27 -7.81 1.91
C TYR A 296 5.93 -8.20 1.29
N LEU A 297 5.78 -8.11 -0.04
CA LEU A 297 4.58 -8.59 -0.74
C LEU A 297 4.39 -10.10 -0.50
N ALA A 298 5.45 -10.89 -0.63
CA ALA A 298 5.40 -12.33 -0.40
C ALA A 298 5.14 -12.68 1.07
N TYR A 299 5.79 -11.96 1.99
CA TYR A 299 5.57 -12.09 3.42
C TYR A 299 4.11 -11.81 3.81
N ARG A 300 3.54 -10.68 3.37
CA ARG A 300 2.15 -10.31 3.68
C ARG A 300 1.16 -11.27 3.04
N ALA A 301 1.42 -11.75 1.82
CA ALA A 301 0.63 -12.81 1.21
C ALA A 301 0.68 -14.11 2.04
N ALA A 302 1.85 -14.53 2.53
CA ALA A 302 1.98 -15.70 3.41
C ALA A 302 1.24 -15.52 4.76
N VAL A 303 1.24 -14.31 5.33
CA VAL A 303 0.44 -13.98 6.52
C VAL A 303 -1.05 -14.19 6.23
N ARG A 304 -1.57 -13.70 5.11
CA ARG A 304 -2.99 -13.89 4.74
C ARG A 304 -3.32 -15.35 4.42
N ALA A 305 -2.42 -16.06 3.75
CA ALA A 305 -2.56 -17.50 3.54
C ALA A 305 -2.71 -18.24 4.87
N LYS A 306 -1.84 -17.93 5.85
CA LYS A 306 -1.92 -18.50 7.19
C LYS A 306 -3.26 -18.21 7.86
N VAL A 307 -3.74 -16.97 7.82
CA VAL A 307 -5.03 -16.58 8.42
C VAL A 307 -6.18 -17.39 7.81
N CYS A 308 -6.20 -17.55 6.48
CA CYS A 308 -7.18 -18.39 5.79
C CYS A 308 -7.07 -19.87 6.23
N ALA A 309 -5.87 -20.41 6.34
CA ALA A 309 -5.67 -21.78 6.82
C ALA A 309 -6.16 -21.99 8.26
N ILE A 310 -5.94 -21.02 9.15
CA ILE A 310 -6.45 -21.05 10.53
C ILE A 310 -7.98 -21.05 10.53
N ARG A 311 -8.60 -20.15 9.75
CA ARG A 311 -10.06 -20.08 9.63
C ARG A 311 -10.64 -21.37 9.08
N ALA A 312 -10.01 -21.99 8.08
CA ALA A 312 -10.42 -23.28 7.53
C ALA A 312 -10.35 -24.44 8.55
N GLY A 313 -9.54 -24.32 9.61
CA GLY A 313 -9.41 -25.32 10.68
C GLY A 313 -10.41 -25.18 11.83
N GLN A 314 -11.26 -24.14 11.84
CA GLN A 314 -12.24 -23.92 12.91
C GLN A 314 -13.38 -24.95 12.85
N ALA A 315 -13.78 -25.47 14.01
CA ALA A 315 -14.75 -26.57 14.11
C ALA A 315 -16.17 -26.20 13.64
N ASP A 316 -16.55 -24.92 13.71
CA ASP A 316 -17.92 -24.46 13.51
C ASP A 316 -18.22 -23.91 12.10
N ILE A 317 -17.30 -24.06 11.14
CA ILE A 317 -17.51 -23.57 9.77
C ILE A 317 -18.13 -24.65 8.88
N SER A 318 -19.00 -24.25 7.94
CA SER A 318 -19.54 -25.18 6.94
C SER A 318 -18.44 -25.70 6.02
N ARG A 319 -18.61 -26.92 5.46
CA ARG A 319 -17.68 -27.48 4.46
C ARG A 319 -17.47 -26.56 3.25
N HIS A 320 -18.51 -25.83 2.84
CA HIS A 320 -18.39 -24.86 1.75
C HIS A 320 -17.51 -23.67 2.13
N ALA A 321 -17.71 -23.10 3.33
CA ALA A 321 -16.88 -22.03 3.85
C ALA A 321 -15.42 -22.48 4.03
N GLN A 322 -15.20 -23.69 4.57
CA GLN A 322 -13.87 -24.29 4.68
C GLN A 322 -13.16 -24.39 3.33
N SER A 323 -13.86 -24.90 2.30
CA SER A 323 -13.31 -25.00 0.94
C SER A 323 -12.97 -23.61 0.37
N GLY A 324 -13.81 -22.61 0.61
CA GLY A 324 -13.56 -21.22 0.23
C GLY A 324 -12.30 -20.63 0.87
N GLU A 325 -12.12 -20.83 2.18
CA GLU A 325 -10.92 -20.38 2.91
C GLU A 325 -9.65 -21.10 2.43
N LEU A 326 -9.70 -22.41 2.18
CA LEU A 326 -8.55 -23.14 1.61
C LEU A 326 -8.22 -22.67 0.19
N ALA A 327 -9.22 -22.38 -0.64
CA ALA A 327 -8.99 -21.82 -1.97
C ALA A 327 -8.36 -20.42 -1.89
N ALA A 328 -8.83 -19.56 -0.97
CA ALA A 328 -8.22 -18.25 -0.71
C ALA A 328 -6.77 -18.39 -0.23
N CYS A 329 -6.50 -19.31 0.70
CA CYS A 329 -5.15 -19.63 1.16
C CYS A 329 -4.21 -19.97 0.00
N ARG A 330 -4.62 -20.88 -0.88
CA ARG A 330 -3.81 -21.28 -2.04
C ARG A 330 -3.58 -20.13 -3.03
N ARG A 331 -4.57 -19.26 -3.24
CA ARG A 331 -4.39 -18.04 -4.07
C ARG A 331 -3.37 -17.09 -3.46
N TYR A 332 -3.35 -16.90 -2.14
CA TYR A 332 -2.31 -16.10 -1.49
C TYR A 332 -0.92 -16.73 -1.61
N LEU A 333 -0.79 -18.05 -1.47
CA LEU A 333 0.50 -18.75 -1.70
C LEU A 333 0.98 -18.60 -3.16
N ALA A 334 0.06 -18.65 -4.13
CA ALA A 334 0.37 -18.42 -5.54
C ALA A 334 0.85 -16.97 -5.78
N LEU A 335 0.17 -15.98 -5.20
CA LEU A 335 0.60 -14.58 -5.27
C LEU A 335 1.99 -14.38 -4.65
N ALA A 336 2.26 -14.95 -3.48
CA ALA A 336 3.57 -14.87 -2.84
C ALA A 336 4.69 -15.41 -3.76
N ARG A 337 4.43 -16.54 -4.41
CA ARG A 337 5.36 -17.12 -5.41
C ARG A 337 5.55 -16.21 -6.62
N GLN A 338 4.48 -15.57 -7.10
CA GLN A 338 4.56 -14.62 -8.21
C GLN A 338 5.40 -13.38 -7.85
N CYS A 339 5.29 -12.87 -6.62
CA CYS A 339 6.10 -11.74 -6.15
C CYS A 339 7.60 -12.08 -6.10
N LEU A 340 7.95 -13.32 -5.75
CA LEU A 340 9.34 -13.81 -5.70
C LEU A 340 9.82 -14.45 -7.02
N GLY A 341 9.00 -14.43 -8.07
CA GLY A 341 9.39 -14.96 -9.39
C GLY A 341 10.50 -14.14 -10.05
N GLN A 342 11.09 -14.67 -11.12
CA GLN A 342 12.07 -13.95 -11.93
C GLN A 342 11.39 -12.80 -12.69
N TYR A 343 11.84 -11.57 -12.46
CA TYR A 343 11.42 -10.42 -13.25
C TYR A 343 12.46 -10.06 -14.29
N ARG A 344 11.98 -9.63 -15.45
CA ARG A 344 12.78 -9.09 -16.55
C ARG A 344 12.45 -7.60 -16.67
N PRO A 345 13.04 -6.75 -15.81
CA PRO A 345 12.75 -5.33 -15.82
C PRO A 345 13.19 -4.70 -17.14
N ALA A 346 12.56 -3.60 -17.50
CA ALA A 346 12.95 -2.76 -18.64
C ALA A 346 13.10 -1.30 -18.20
N LEU A 347 13.78 -0.51 -19.04
CA LEU A 347 13.83 0.94 -18.91
C LEU A 347 13.03 1.59 -20.04
N ILE A 348 12.03 2.37 -19.66
CA ILE A 348 11.18 3.12 -20.59
C ILE A 348 11.37 4.60 -20.28
N ILE A 349 11.72 5.40 -21.29
CA ILE A 349 11.70 6.85 -21.18
C ILE A 349 10.52 7.41 -22.00
N THR A 350 9.88 8.46 -21.50
CA THR A 350 8.97 9.25 -22.34
C THR A 350 9.76 10.18 -23.26
N HIS A 351 9.14 10.66 -24.32
CA HIS A 351 9.69 11.70 -25.18
C HIS A 351 8.54 12.58 -25.67
N GLY A 352 8.72 13.90 -25.60
CA GLY A 352 7.77 14.86 -26.15
C GLY A 352 7.62 16.14 -25.34
N LEU A 353 7.01 17.15 -25.96
CA LEU A 353 6.86 18.49 -25.40
C LEU A 353 5.87 18.53 -24.21
N PRO A 354 5.94 19.55 -23.33
CA PRO A 354 4.89 19.79 -22.35
C PRO A 354 3.50 19.84 -23.00
N GLY A 355 2.50 19.23 -22.37
CA GLY A 355 1.14 19.09 -22.94
C GLY A 355 0.94 17.92 -23.90
N SER A 356 2.00 17.21 -24.31
CA SER A 356 1.88 16.09 -25.27
C SER A 356 1.26 14.81 -24.69
N GLY A 357 0.87 14.79 -23.42
CA GLY A 357 0.22 13.65 -22.77
C GLY A 357 1.15 12.63 -22.09
N LYS A 358 2.43 12.97 -21.85
CA LYS A 358 3.43 12.08 -21.22
C LYS A 358 2.96 11.48 -19.90
N THR A 359 2.41 12.32 -19.04
CA THR A 359 1.89 11.89 -17.73
C THR A 359 0.66 11.00 -17.86
N THR A 360 -0.19 11.22 -18.86
CA THR A 360 -1.34 10.35 -19.13
C THR A 360 -0.88 8.97 -19.60
N PHE A 361 0.07 8.91 -20.54
CA PHE A 361 0.68 7.66 -20.98
C PHE A 361 1.38 6.94 -19.84
N SER A 362 2.26 7.63 -19.10
CA SER A 362 3.06 7.02 -18.04
C SER A 362 2.17 6.48 -16.92
N GLN A 363 1.03 7.14 -16.65
CA GLN A 363 0.00 6.66 -15.73
C GLN A 363 -0.66 5.37 -16.21
N LEU A 364 -0.95 5.23 -17.50
CA LEU A 364 -1.52 3.99 -18.04
C LEU A 364 -0.47 2.88 -18.10
N ALA A 365 0.75 3.21 -18.50
CA ALA A 365 1.88 2.28 -18.60
C ALA A 365 2.19 1.65 -17.24
N LEU A 366 2.30 2.45 -16.16
CA LEU A 366 2.59 1.92 -14.83
C LEU A 366 1.49 0.95 -14.35
N GLN A 367 0.22 1.23 -14.68
CA GLN A 367 -0.91 0.39 -14.27
C GLN A 367 -0.98 -0.92 -15.07
N ARG A 368 -0.69 -0.88 -16.37
CA ARG A 368 -0.73 -2.06 -17.25
C ARG A 368 0.46 -2.99 -17.04
N MET A 369 1.64 -2.41 -16.84
CA MET A 369 2.91 -3.15 -16.85
C MET A 369 3.43 -3.48 -15.45
N GLY A 370 2.80 -2.93 -14.40
CA GLY A 370 3.34 -3.01 -13.05
C GLY A 370 4.70 -2.34 -12.90
N ALA A 371 4.85 -1.18 -13.52
CA ALA A 371 6.10 -0.42 -13.55
C ALA A 371 6.13 0.66 -12.47
N ILE A 372 7.34 1.11 -12.14
CA ILE A 372 7.59 2.25 -11.26
C ILE A 372 7.92 3.47 -12.11
N ARG A 373 7.15 4.53 -11.93
CA ARG A 373 7.33 5.82 -12.59
C ARG A 373 8.15 6.74 -11.70
N ILE A 374 9.05 7.48 -12.35
CA ILE A 374 9.78 8.59 -11.77
C ILE A 374 9.51 9.81 -12.63
N ARG A 375 9.06 10.91 -12.03
CA ARG A 375 8.70 12.13 -12.75
C ARG A 375 9.75 13.21 -12.54
N SER A 376 10.27 13.75 -13.63
CA SER A 376 11.24 14.85 -13.60
C SER A 376 10.77 16.05 -12.78
N ASP A 377 9.51 16.47 -12.93
CA ASP A 377 8.97 17.61 -12.18
C ASP A 377 8.86 17.34 -10.67
N VAL A 378 8.56 16.11 -10.26
CA VAL A 378 8.46 15.73 -8.84
C VAL A 378 9.85 15.69 -8.21
N GLU A 379 10.81 15.04 -8.85
CA GLU A 379 12.18 14.93 -8.31
C GLU A 379 12.93 16.26 -8.37
N ARG A 380 12.65 17.10 -9.37
CA ARG A 380 13.13 18.48 -9.42
C ARG A 380 12.64 19.25 -8.19
N LYS A 381 11.35 19.25 -7.88
CA LYS A 381 10.81 19.90 -6.68
C LYS A 381 11.48 19.39 -5.41
N ARG A 382 11.62 18.06 -5.29
CA ARG A 382 12.27 17.40 -4.16
C ARG A 382 13.72 17.85 -3.95
N LEU A 383 14.52 17.99 -5.03
CA LEU A 383 15.90 18.48 -4.95
C LEU A 383 16.02 19.89 -4.39
N PHE A 384 14.96 20.71 -4.51
CA PHE A 384 14.89 22.07 -4.00
C PHE A 384 14.04 22.20 -2.72
N GLY A 385 13.73 21.08 -2.06
CA GLY A 385 13.01 21.06 -0.79
C GLY A 385 11.51 21.32 -0.89
N LEU A 386 10.93 21.27 -2.09
CA LEU A 386 9.50 21.45 -2.33
C LEU A 386 8.76 20.10 -2.34
N GLY A 387 7.51 20.10 -1.88
CA GLY A 387 6.61 18.94 -2.01
C GLY A 387 6.24 18.64 -3.46
N ALA A 388 5.87 17.40 -3.77
CA ALA A 388 5.58 16.95 -5.15
C ALA A 388 4.51 17.79 -5.89
N LEU A 389 3.51 18.31 -5.16
CA LEU A 389 2.43 19.16 -5.68
C LEU A 389 2.59 20.64 -5.29
N GLU A 390 3.65 20.99 -4.56
CA GLU A 390 3.89 22.37 -4.13
C GLU A 390 4.29 23.24 -5.33
N SER A 391 3.83 24.49 -5.37
CA SER A 391 4.13 25.35 -6.50
C SER A 391 5.59 25.81 -6.50
N SER A 392 6.26 25.63 -7.63
CA SER A 392 7.62 26.09 -7.85
C SER A 392 7.74 27.49 -8.47
N ARG A 393 6.62 28.11 -8.85
CA ARG A 393 6.56 29.48 -9.40
C ARG A 393 7.37 30.52 -8.62
N PRO A 394 7.40 30.53 -7.27
CA PRO A 394 8.22 31.48 -6.52
C PRO A 394 9.74 31.33 -6.76
N GLN A 395 10.19 30.17 -7.25
CA GLN A 395 11.59 29.81 -7.47
C GLN A 395 11.88 29.38 -8.91
N ALA A 396 10.97 29.65 -9.86
CA ALA A 396 10.98 29.06 -11.20
C ALA A 396 12.30 29.27 -11.97
N GLY A 397 12.95 30.43 -11.79
CA GLY A 397 14.24 30.73 -12.43
C GLY A 397 15.42 29.92 -11.89
N ASN A 398 15.35 29.43 -10.64
CA ASN A 398 16.44 28.68 -10.01
C ASN A 398 16.33 27.18 -10.34
N ILE A 399 15.12 26.62 -10.25
CA ILE A 399 14.89 25.17 -10.37
C ILE A 399 14.93 24.64 -11.81
N TYR A 400 14.78 25.51 -12.82
CA TYR A 400 14.85 25.15 -14.25
C TYR A 400 16.13 25.61 -14.95
N SER A 401 17.13 26.05 -14.18
CA SER A 401 18.46 26.38 -14.73
C SER A 401 19.11 25.17 -15.43
N PRO A 402 20.08 25.38 -16.34
CA PRO A 402 20.79 24.27 -16.97
C PRO A 402 21.45 23.32 -15.95
N GLU A 403 21.98 23.87 -14.86
CA GLU A 403 22.57 23.07 -13.77
C GLU A 403 21.51 22.27 -13.02
N ALA A 404 20.40 22.89 -12.62
CA ALA A 404 19.29 22.20 -11.97
C ALA A 404 18.72 21.07 -12.85
N THR A 405 18.67 21.29 -14.17
CA THR A 405 18.24 20.27 -15.13
C THR A 405 19.24 19.11 -15.19
N ARG A 406 20.54 19.37 -15.25
CA ARG A 406 21.56 18.31 -15.15
C ARG A 406 21.42 17.50 -13.86
N GLN A 407 21.27 18.16 -12.72
CA GLN A 407 21.09 17.50 -11.42
C GLN A 407 19.82 16.65 -11.37
N THR A 408 18.71 17.18 -11.91
CA THR A 408 17.45 16.43 -12.01
C THR A 408 17.63 15.17 -12.84
N TYR A 409 18.24 15.25 -14.03
CA TYR A 409 18.45 14.08 -14.89
C TYR A 409 19.44 13.07 -14.29
N ALA A 410 20.48 13.53 -13.58
CA ALA A 410 21.38 12.66 -12.82
C ALA A 410 20.64 11.91 -11.71
N ARG A 411 19.74 12.59 -10.98
CA ARG A 411 18.89 11.97 -9.96
C ARG A 411 17.93 10.94 -10.57
N LEU A 412 17.27 11.26 -11.69
CA LEU A 412 16.39 10.31 -12.39
C LEU A 412 17.17 9.08 -12.86
N HIS A 413 18.41 9.24 -13.31
CA HIS A 413 19.27 8.14 -13.72
C HIS A 413 19.66 7.24 -12.55
N GLU A 414 20.05 7.81 -11.40
CA GLU A 414 20.32 7.07 -10.16
C GLU A 414 19.09 6.26 -9.72
N LEU A 415 17.92 6.90 -9.65
CA LEU A 415 16.68 6.26 -9.25
C LEU A 415 16.26 5.14 -10.21
N ALA A 416 16.36 5.37 -11.53
CA ALA A 416 16.05 4.35 -12.53
C ALA A 416 16.95 3.13 -12.39
N GLY A 417 18.26 3.33 -12.13
CA GLY A 417 19.19 2.24 -11.87
C GLY A 417 18.82 1.43 -10.62
N GLY A 418 18.46 2.11 -9.53
CA GLY A 418 17.99 1.48 -8.30
C GLY A 418 16.70 0.67 -8.50
N ILE A 419 15.72 1.21 -9.20
CA ILE A 419 14.44 0.54 -9.51
C ILE A 419 14.66 -0.74 -10.34
N ILE A 420 15.50 -0.66 -11.37
CA ILE A 420 15.82 -1.82 -12.23
C ILE A 420 16.57 -2.89 -11.44
N THR A 421 17.52 -2.48 -10.60
CA THR A 421 18.28 -3.40 -9.73
C THR A 421 17.38 -4.07 -8.69
N ALA A 422 16.36 -3.37 -8.20
CA ALA A 422 15.32 -3.93 -7.34
C ALA A 422 14.34 -4.87 -8.08
N GLY A 423 14.52 -5.08 -9.39
CA GLY A 423 13.74 -6.02 -10.21
C GLY A 423 12.48 -5.44 -10.85
N PHE A 424 12.31 -4.12 -10.86
CA PHE A 424 11.11 -3.46 -11.40
C PHE A 424 11.40 -2.72 -12.71
N THR A 425 10.42 -2.71 -13.61
CA THR A 425 10.46 -1.86 -14.81
C THR A 425 10.38 -0.40 -14.40
N ALA A 426 11.31 0.42 -14.88
CA ALA A 426 11.36 1.85 -14.62
C ALA A 426 10.76 2.63 -15.80
N ILE A 427 9.86 3.58 -15.51
CA ILE A 427 9.36 4.58 -16.46
C ILE A 427 9.87 5.95 -16.02
N VAL A 428 10.71 6.58 -16.83
CA VAL A 428 11.20 7.93 -16.57
C VAL A 428 10.34 8.91 -17.36
N ASP A 429 9.45 9.63 -16.66
CA ASP A 429 8.54 10.63 -17.21
C ASP A 429 9.22 12.01 -17.21
N ALA A 430 9.87 12.31 -18.33
CA ALA A 430 10.52 13.59 -18.62
C ALA A 430 10.40 13.96 -20.11
N ALA A 431 10.83 15.16 -20.47
CA ALA A 431 10.67 15.65 -21.84
C ALA A 431 11.62 14.96 -22.83
N PHE A 432 12.87 14.67 -22.41
CA PHE A 432 13.89 13.97 -23.21
C PHE A 432 14.16 14.57 -24.60
N LEU A 433 14.14 15.90 -24.67
CA LEU A 433 14.23 16.65 -25.93
C LEU A 433 15.66 16.68 -26.49
N ARG A 434 16.67 16.38 -25.68
CA ARG A 434 18.07 16.36 -26.11
C ARG A 434 18.59 14.94 -26.27
N GLN A 435 19.45 14.73 -27.26
CA GLN A 435 20.02 13.42 -27.56
C GLN A 435 20.94 12.92 -26.44
N ASP A 436 21.71 13.81 -25.81
CA ASP A 436 22.60 13.45 -24.69
C ASP A 436 21.83 12.89 -23.49
N GLU A 437 20.66 13.46 -23.19
CA GLU A 437 19.72 12.96 -22.18
C GLU A 437 19.24 11.54 -22.52
N ARG A 438 18.84 11.29 -23.78
CA ARG A 438 18.36 9.95 -24.21
C ARG A 438 19.47 8.92 -24.19
N ASP A 439 20.64 9.28 -24.70
CA ASP A 439 21.83 8.42 -24.74
C ASP A 439 22.28 8.02 -23.33
N MET A 440 22.11 8.91 -22.34
CA MET A 440 22.42 8.61 -20.94
C MET A 440 21.61 7.42 -20.41
N PHE A 441 20.29 7.41 -20.61
CA PHE A 441 19.43 6.30 -20.15
C PHE A 441 19.56 5.07 -21.03
N CYS A 442 19.86 5.23 -22.32
CA CYS A 442 20.21 4.10 -23.17
C CYS A 442 21.47 3.37 -22.63
N ARG A 443 22.51 4.11 -22.24
CA ARG A 443 23.73 3.54 -21.65
C ARG A 443 23.45 2.86 -20.31
N LEU A 444 22.56 3.42 -19.49
CA LEU A 444 22.10 2.76 -18.25
C LEU A 444 21.49 1.40 -18.53
N ALA A 445 20.52 1.32 -19.45
CA ALA A 445 19.88 0.06 -19.81
C ALA A 445 20.88 -0.97 -20.36
N GLN A 446 21.84 -0.52 -21.19
CA GLN A 446 22.91 -1.37 -21.69
C GLN A 446 23.83 -1.89 -20.58
N GLY A 447 24.22 -1.02 -19.64
CA GLY A 447 25.08 -1.39 -18.51
C GLY A 447 24.41 -2.37 -17.55
N LEU A 448 23.09 -2.30 -17.41
CA LEU A 448 22.28 -3.23 -16.61
C LEU A 448 21.76 -4.44 -17.41
N ALA A 449 22.10 -4.53 -18.70
CA ALA A 449 21.65 -5.58 -19.63
C ALA A 449 20.11 -5.77 -19.69
N VAL A 450 19.36 -4.65 -19.64
CA VAL A 450 17.89 -4.65 -19.72
C VAL A 450 17.37 -4.04 -21.03
N PRO A 451 16.15 -4.41 -21.46
CA PRO A 451 15.52 -3.78 -22.62
C PRO A 451 15.32 -2.27 -22.42
N PHE A 452 15.40 -1.51 -23.51
CA PHE A 452 15.21 -0.05 -23.54
C PHE A 452 14.21 0.36 -24.59
N ALA A 453 13.24 1.20 -24.21
CA ALA A 453 12.24 1.74 -25.12
C ALA A 453 12.01 3.24 -24.91
N ILE A 454 11.67 3.94 -25.99
CA ILE A 454 11.28 5.35 -25.99
C ILE A 454 9.80 5.42 -26.33
N ALA A 455 8.95 5.86 -25.40
CA ALA A 455 7.58 6.22 -25.70
C ALA A 455 7.55 7.67 -26.20
N SER A 456 7.39 7.87 -27.52
CA SER A 456 7.31 9.19 -28.15
C SER A 456 5.86 9.64 -28.28
N LEU A 457 5.55 10.78 -27.69
CA LEU A 457 4.18 11.29 -27.62
C LEU A 457 4.07 12.60 -28.37
N HIS A 458 3.10 12.64 -29.28
CA HIS A 458 2.80 13.80 -30.09
C HIS A 458 1.36 14.27 -29.85
N ALA A 459 1.17 15.57 -29.99
CA ALA A 459 -0.12 16.24 -30.09
C ALA A 459 0.06 17.50 -30.95
N ASP A 460 -1.00 17.91 -31.64
CA ASP A 460 -0.99 19.14 -32.42
C ASP A 460 -0.69 20.37 -31.54
N ASP A 461 0.03 21.36 -32.09
CA ASP A 461 0.46 22.56 -31.35
C ASP A 461 -0.71 23.32 -30.70
N SER A 462 -1.85 23.39 -31.40
CA SER A 462 -3.08 23.97 -30.87
C SER A 462 -3.56 23.27 -29.60
N LYS A 463 -3.50 21.93 -29.57
CA LYS A 463 -3.87 21.11 -28.40
C LYS A 463 -2.84 21.20 -27.29
N LEU A 464 -1.54 21.28 -27.60
CA LEU A 464 -0.49 21.53 -26.59
C LEU A 464 -0.79 22.82 -25.84
N ARG A 465 -1.01 23.92 -26.58
CA ARG A 465 -1.34 25.25 -26.02
C ARG A 465 -2.64 25.22 -25.21
N GLU A 466 -3.67 24.56 -25.71
CA GLU A 466 -4.95 24.40 -25.00
C GLU A 466 -4.78 23.66 -23.66
N ARG A 467 -4.09 22.52 -23.67
CA ARG A 467 -3.85 21.69 -22.48
C ARG A 467 -3.06 22.43 -21.42
N LEU A 468 -2.06 23.23 -21.82
CA LEU A 468 -1.28 24.04 -20.87
C LEU A 468 -2.14 25.13 -20.22
N ARG A 469 -3.10 25.73 -20.94
CA ARG A 469 -4.01 26.74 -20.38
C ARG A 469 -5.04 26.14 -19.41
N GLN A 470 -5.51 24.91 -19.67
CA GLN A 470 -6.52 24.24 -18.84
C GLN A 470 -5.94 23.55 -17.59
N ARG A 471 -4.60 23.44 -17.51
CA ARG A 471 -3.92 22.69 -16.45
C ARG A 471 -4.10 23.33 -15.07
N ARG A 472 -4.62 22.58 -14.10
CA ARG A 472 -4.71 22.95 -12.69
C ARG A 472 -4.21 21.78 -11.82
N ASN A 473 -3.49 22.07 -10.73
CA ASN A 473 -3.03 21.08 -9.74
C ASN A 473 -2.20 19.90 -10.30
N ASP A 474 -1.20 20.17 -11.14
CA ASP A 474 -0.24 19.18 -11.64
C ASP A 474 1.17 19.53 -11.11
N ALA A 475 2.05 18.53 -11.01
CA ALA A 475 3.45 18.75 -10.64
C ALA A 475 4.20 19.56 -11.72
N SER A 476 3.78 19.45 -12.98
CA SER A 476 4.38 20.14 -14.13
C SER A 476 3.80 21.54 -14.32
N GLU A 477 4.66 22.57 -14.30
CA GLU A 477 4.27 24.00 -14.29
C GLU A 477 4.62 24.76 -15.59
N ALA A 478 4.96 24.06 -16.66
CA ALA A 478 5.28 24.68 -17.94
C ALA A 478 4.11 25.54 -18.48
N ASP A 479 4.42 26.75 -18.97
CA ASP A 479 3.49 27.63 -19.66
C ASP A 479 3.78 27.67 -21.17
N VAL A 480 3.05 28.52 -21.90
CA VAL A 480 3.19 28.65 -23.36
C VAL A 480 4.58 29.19 -23.76
N ALA A 481 5.18 30.08 -22.96
CA ALA A 481 6.51 30.61 -23.25
C ALA A 481 7.59 29.53 -23.08
N VAL A 482 7.47 28.69 -22.05
CA VAL A 482 8.32 27.51 -21.85
C VAL A 482 8.15 26.51 -23.01
N LEU A 483 6.92 26.30 -23.49
CA LEU A 483 6.67 25.43 -24.66
C LEU A 483 7.43 25.93 -25.91
N GLU A 484 7.33 27.22 -26.22
CA GLU A 484 7.98 27.80 -27.40
C GLU A 484 9.52 27.72 -27.31
N MET A 485 10.09 27.97 -26.13
CA MET A 485 11.52 27.80 -25.87
C MET A 485 11.97 26.34 -26.08
N LEU A 486 11.20 25.38 -25.55
CA LEU A 486 11.53 23.95 -25.67
C LEU A 486 11.34 23.43 -27.10
N GLN A 487 10.37 23.95 -27.84
CA GLN A 487 10.19 23.65 -29.27
C GLN A 487 11.41 24.06 -30.09
N ALA A 488 11.95 25.27 -29.85
CA ALA A 488 13.13 25.76 -30.56
C ALA A 488 14.41 24.96 -30.23
N GLY A 489 14.50 24.40 -29.01
CA GLY A 489 15.67 23.66 -28.53
C GLY A 489 15.61 22.14 -28.70
N GLN A 490 14.51 21.59 -29.22
CA GLN A 490 14.30 20.14 -29.38
C GLN A 490 15.22 19.55 -30.44
N GLN A 491 15.83 18.41 -30.13
CA GLN A 491 16.59 17.59 -31.08
C GLN A 491 15.76 16.39 -31.53
N PRO A 492 15.61 16.15 -32.84
CA PRO A 492 14.81 15.03 -33.35
C PRO A 492 15.35 13.68 -32.88
N LEU A 493 14.48 12.66 -32.88
CA LEU A 493 14.90 11.29 -32.64
C LEU A 493 15.86 10.85 -33.75
N SER A 494 17.04 10.37 -33.37
CA SER A 494 18.01 9.81 -34.31
C SER A 494 17.51 8.48 -34.90
N ALA A 495 18.15 7.97 -35.95
CA ALA A 495 17.83 6.63 -36.49
C ALA A 495 17.93 5.52 -35.42
N ARG A 496 18.88 5.66 -34.48
CA ARG A 496 19.03 4.73 -33.35
C ARG A 496 17.90 4.86 -32.34
N ASP A 497 17.44 6.08 -32.06
CA ASP A 497 16.28 6.33 -31.21
C ASP A 497 15.01 5.75 -31.84
N LEU A 498 14.80 6.01 -33.14
CA LEU A 498 13.62 5.57 -33.87
C LEU A 498 13.43 4.05 -33.83
N ALA A 499 14.52 3.29 -33.96
CA ALA A 499 14.51 1.82 -33.87
C ALA A 499 14.01 1.29 -32.51
N ARG A 500 14.11 2.10 -31.45
CA ARG A 500 13.68 1.76 -30.08
C ARG A 500 12.47 2.58 -29.62
N SER A 501 11.88 3.35 -30.54
CA SER A 501 10.77 4.24 -30.23
C SER A 501 9.42 3.63 -30.59
N VAL A 502 8.42 4.00 -29.82
CA VAL A 502 7.02 3.72 -30.08
C VAL A 502 6.28 5.05 -30.05
N GLU A 503 5.55 5.32 -31.11
CA GLU A 503 4.73 6.53 -31.20
C GLU A 503 3.34 6.30 -30.61
N PHE A 504 2.89 7.23 -29.77
CA PHE A 504 1.55 7.25 -29.19
C PHE A 504 0.84 8.54 -29.58
N THR A 505 -0.39 8.41 -30.11
CA THR A 505 -1.24 9.53 -30.46
C THR A 505 -2.13 9.87 -29.27
N THR A 506 -1.97 11.07 -28.71
CA THR A 506 -2.69 11.48 -27.50
C THR A 506 -4.01 12.18 -27.76
N GLU A 507 -4.43 12.20 -29.01
CA GLU A 507 -5.70 12.80 -29.47
C GLU A 507 -6.82 11.77 -29.59
N GLU A 508 -6.45 10.50 -29.64
CA GLU A 508 -7.37 9.37 -29.64
C GLU A 508 -7.46 8.76 -28.25
N ALA A 509 -8.49 7.93 -28.03
CA ALA A 509 -8.59 7.15 -26.81
C ALA A 509 -7.33 6.26 -26.62
N PRO A 510 -6.91 5.99 -25.38
CA PRO A 510 -5.76 5.11 -25.12
C PRO A 510 -5.89 3.70 -25.71
N ASP A 511 -7.12 3.27 -25.97
CA ASP A 511 -7.45 1.98 -26.58
C ASP A 511 -7.83 2.09 -28.06
N SER A 512 -7.47 3.18 -28.74
CA SER A 512 -7.64 3.27 -30.19
C SER A 512 -6.86 2.18 -30.93
N LYS A 513 -7.20 1.91 -32.20
CA LYS A 513 -6.50 0.90 -33.00
C LYS A 513 -5.00 1.22 -33.11
N ALA A 514 -4.65 2.49 -33.30
CA ALA A 514 -3.26 2.95 -33.37
C ALA A 514 -2.54 2.73 -32.03
N ASN A 515 -3.16 3.16 -30.92
CA ASN A 515 -2.55 3.02 -29.60
C ASN A 515 -2.42 1.54 -29.17
N ARG A 516 -3.32 0.64 -29.57
CA ARG A 516 -3.14 -0.81 -29.33
C ARG A 516 -1.88 -1.37 -30.02
N GLN A 517 -1.65 -1.02 -31.29
CA GLN A 517 -0.44 -1.43 -32.00
C GLN A 517 0.83 -0.84 -31.36
N ALA A 518 0.74 0.40 -30.86
CA ALA A 518 1.80 1.03 -30.09
C ALA A 518 2.08 0.24 -28.79
N TRP A 519 1.06 -0.13 -28.02
CA TRP A 519 1.22 -0.97 -26.84
C TRP A 519 1.87 -2.33 -27.14
N ASP A 520 1.46 -3.01 -28.21
CA ASP A 520 2.08 -4.28 -28.62
C ASP A 520 3.55 -4.11 -28.99
N LYS A 521 3.89 -3.02 -29.69
CA LYS A 521 5.28 -2.69 -30.02
C LYS A 521 6.10 -2.37 -28.76
N LEU A 522 5.52 -1.62 -27.83
CA LEU A 522 6.17 -1.29 -26.56
C LEU A 522 6.45 -2.56 -25.75
N ALA A 523 5.47 -3.46 -25.63
CA ALA A 523 5.62 -4.74 -24.93
C ALA A 523 6.76 -5.59 -25.52
N ARG A 524 6.90 -5.64 -26.85
CA ARG A 524 8.02 -6.32 -27.51
C ARG A 524 9.37 -5.66 -27.20
N LEU A 525 9.44 -4.33 -27.24
CA LEU A 525 10.67 -3.59 -26.97
C LEU A 525 11.08 -3.63 -25.49
N SER A 526 10.11 -3.74 -24.58
CA SER A 526 10.34 -3.87 -23.13
C SER A 526 10.50 -5.32 -22.67
N GLY A 527 10.46 -6.31 -23.58
CA GLY A 527 10.55 -7.73 -23.22
C GLY A 527 9.40 -8.24 -22.34
N SER A 528 8.24 -7.57 -22.42
CA SER A 528 7.02 -7.90 -21.66
C SER A 528 6.02 -8.75 -22.46
N ALA A 529 6.38 -9.17 -23.68
CA ALA A 529 5.57 -9.98 -24.60
C ALA A 529 5.89 -11.48 -24.52
#